data_AF-G3CGL4-F1
#
_entry.id   AF-G3CGL4-F1
#
_cell.length_a   1.000
_cell.length_b   1.000
_cell.length_c   1.000
_cell.angle_alpha   90.00
_cell.angle_beta   90.00
_cell.angle_gamma   90.00
#
_symmetry.space_group_name_H-M   'P 1'
#
loop_
_entity.id
_entity.type
_entity.pdbx_description
1 polymer ?
#
loop_
_entity_poly.entity_id
_entity_poly.type
_entity_poly.pdbx_seq_one_letter_code
_entity_poly.pdbx_strand_id
1 'polypeptide(L)'
;RTDLMGLVREDLIYDLGRHVDDSVHLFEEWGLPCWTKGDDGHNLDGAQSKAAGVSLRTGAKPVRSGRWQIMINGESYKCIVAEAAKNALGQDRYMERIFIVKLLLDAKQPNRIAGAVGFSTRENKVYVFKSNAILVACGGAVNVYRPRSTGEGMGRAWYPVWNSGSTYTMCAQVGAEMTMMENRFVPARFKDGYGPVGAWFLLFKAKATNAKGEDYCVTNRAMLKPYEDRGYAKGHIIPTCLRNHMMLREMREGRGPIYMDTAGALQATFANLNAEQQKHLEAEAWEDFLDMCK
;
A
#
# COMPACT_ATOMS: atom_id res chain seq x y z
N ARG A 1 -13.69 3.24 -6.68
CA ARG A 1 -14.66 2.66 -7.63
C ARG A 1 -13.96 2.04 -8.83
N THR A 2 -13.16 2.81 -9.57
CA THR A 2 -12.57 2.38 -10.85
C THR A 2 -11.65 1.16 -10.77
N ASP A 3 -10.75 1.08 -9.79
CA ASP A 3 -9.80 -0.05 -9.69
C ASP A 3 -10.45 -1.40 -9.36
N LEU A 4 -11.64 -1.40 -8.75
CA LEU A 4 -12.45 -2.60 -8.49
C LEU A 4 -13.58 -2.76 -9.51
N MET A 5 -13.41 -2.17 -10.71
CA MET A 5 -14.33 -2.33 -11.84
C MET A 5 -15.78 -1.99 -11.50
N GLY A 6 -15.99 -0.98 -10.66
CA GLY A 6 -17.33 -0.51 -10.27
C GLY A 6 -18.04 -1.34 -9.20
N LEU A 7 -17.45 -2.44 -8.71
CA LEU A 7 -18.07 -3.30 -7.71
C LEU A 7 -17.45 -3.05 -6.33
N VAL A 8 -18.08 -2.17 -5.55
CA VAL A 8 -17.61 -1.77 -4.22
C VAL A 8 -18.76 -1.47 -3.26
N ARG A 9 -18.48 -1.54 -1.96
CA ARG A 9 -19.35 -0.98 -0.92
C ARG A 9 -19.08 0.51 -0.74
N GLU A 10 -19.87 1.34 -1.42
CA GLU A 10 -19.68 2.79 -1.44
C GLU A 10 -19.90 3.45 -0.08
N ASP A 11 -20.79 2.88 0.73
CA ASP A 11 -21.05 3.29 2.10
C ASP A 11 -19.78 3.16 2.96
N LEU A 12 -19.09 2.02 2.89
CA LEU A 12 -17.84 1.79 3.64
C LEU A 12 -16.70 2.69 3.15
N ILE A 13 -16.60 2.90 1.83
CA ILE A 13 -15.57 3.79 1.25
C ILE A 13 -15.80 5.23 1.68
N TYR A 14 -17.06 5.71 1.63
CA TYR A 14 -17.39 7.07 2.04
C TYR A 14 -17.14 7.27 3.52
N ASP A 15 -17.55 6.30 4.35
CA ASP A 15 -17.36 6.37 5.78
C ASP A 15 -15.87 6.40 6.18
N LEU A 16 -15.03 5.59 5.53
CA LEU A 16 -13.57 5.68 5.67
C LEU A 16 -13.08 7.06 5.23
N GLY A 17 -13.48 7.50 4.03
CA GLY A 17 -12.98 8.72 3.40
C GLY A 17 -13.25 9.99 4.20
N ARG A 18 -14.32 10.04 4.99
CA ARG A 18 -14.62 11.19 5.85
C ARG A 18 -13.92 11.18 7.21
N HIS A 19 -13.27 10.07 7.60
CA HIS A 19 -12.54 9.95 8.87
C HIS A 19 -11.02 9.91 8.70
N VAL A 20 -10.52 9.56 7.50
CA VAL A 20 -9.10 9.28 7.29
C VAL A 20 -8.18 10.48 7.54
N ASP A 21 -8.62 11.69 7.16
CA ASP A 21 -7.79 12.90 7.30
C ASP A 21 -7.49 13.22 8.77
N ASP A 22 -8.42 12.98 9.69
CA ASP A 22 -8.20 13.18 11.12
C ASP A 22 -7.14 12.24 11.69
N SER A 23 -7.12 10.98 11.23
CA SER A 23 -6.06 10.03 11.58
C SER A 23 -4.69 10.45 11.05
N VAL A 24 -4.64 11.03 9.84
CA VAL A 24 -3.39 11.54 9.26
C VAL A 24 -2.85 12.71 10.07
N HIS A 25 -3.71 13.64 10.51
CA HIS A 25 -3.28 14.73 11.39
C HIS A 25 -2.75 14.23 12.73
N LEU A 26 -3.35 13.18 13.30
CA LEU A 26 -2.84 12.54 14.52
C LEU A 26 -1.46 11.92 14.30
N PHE A 27 -1.19 11.32 13.13
CA PHE A 27 0.14 10.78 12.84
C PHE A 27 1.21 11.88 12.81
N GLU A 28 0.94 13.02 12.17
CA GLU A 28 1.87 14.18 12.19
C GLU A 28 2.11 14.67 13.63
N GLU A 29 1.05 14.77 14.42
CA GLU A 29 1.10 15.20 15.83
C GLU A 29 1.91 14.24 16.72
N TRP A 30 1.82 12.93 16.48
CA TRP A 30 2.65 11.92 17.15
C TRP A 30 4.10 11.91 16.65
N GLY A 31 4.42 12.68 15.62
CA GLY A 31 5.79 12.89 15.15
C GLY A 31 6.11 12.30 13.78
N LEU A 32 5.11 11.86 12.99
CA LEU A 32 5.35 11.41 11.61
C LEU A 32 5.75 12.61 10.73
N PRO A 33 6.96 12.63 10.15
CA PRO A 33 7.39 13.73 9.30
C PRO A 33 6.60 13.74 7.99
N CYS A 34 5.79 14.79 7.79
CA CYS A 34 4.98 14.99 6.60
C CYS A 34 5.56 16.09 5.73
N TRP A 35 5.63 15.85 4.42
CA TRP A 35 6.18 16.81 3.48
C TRP A 35 5.16 17.91 3.17
N THR A 36 5.62 19.15 3.14
CA THR A 36 4.77 20.31 2.87
C THR A 36 5.33 21.18 1.76
N LYS A 37 4.51 22.09 1.24
CA LYS A 37 4.93 23.12 0.29
C LYS A 37 5.37 24.37 1.05
N GLY A 38 6.58 24.83 0.76
CA GLY A 38 7.06 26.14 1.20
C GLY A 38 6.32 27.28 0.49
N ASP A 39 6.47 28.50 1.01
CA ASP A 39 5.85 29.71 0.47
C ASP A 39 6.33 30.05 -0.95
N ASP A 40 7.55 29.63 -1.27
CA ASP A 40 8.17 29.71 -2.60
C ASP A 40 7.69 28.62 -3.58
N GLY A 41 6.84 27.71 -3.11
CA GLY A 41 6.30 26.59 -3.88
C GLY A 41 7.21 25.36 -3.94
N HIS A 42 8.41 25.42 -3.34
CA HIS A 42 9.32 24.29 -3.25
C HIS A 42 8.83 23.24 -2.23
N ASN A 43 9.32 22.01 -2.39
CA ASN A 43 9.03 20.94 -1.44
C ASN A 43 9.88 21.15 -0.19
N LEU A 44 9.26 20.98 0.97
CA LEU A 44 9.93 20.84 2.25
C LEU A 44 9.74 19.39 2.70
N ASP A 45 10.83 18.70 2.99
CA ASP A 45 10.75 17.39 3.65
C ASP A 45 10.14 17.54 5.06
N GLY A 46 9.86 16.44 5.75
CA GLY A 46 9.20 16.50 7.05
C GLY A 46 10.03 17.19 8.15
N ALA A 47 11.36 17.11 8.09
CA ALA A 47 12.22 17.80 9.06
C ALA A 47 12.27 19.31 8.79
N GLN A 48 12.39 19.70 7.52
CA GLN A 48 12.33 21.08 7.08
C GLN A 48 10.98 21.72 7.38
N SER A 49 9.89 20.99 7.11
CA SER A 49 8.51 21.42 7.41
C SER A 49 8.36 21.73 8.91
N LYS A 50 8.84 20.83 9.77
CA LYS A 50 8.84 21.02 11.22
C LYS A 50 9.70 22.20 11.66
N ALA A 51 10.91 22.35 11.10
CA ALA A 51 11.81 23.47 11.43
C ALA A 51 11.24 24.84 11.01
N ALA A 52 10.51 24.88 9.89
CA ALA A 52 9.80 26.06 9.42
C ALA A 52 8.49 26.34 10.19
N GLY A 53 8.06 25.44 11.08
CA GLY A 53 6.82 25.59 11.86
C GLY A 53 5.55 25.41 11.04
N VAL A 54 5.61 24.78 9.87
CA VAL A 54 4.45 24.48 9.03
C VAL A 54 3.93 23.07 9.32
N SER A 55 2.61 22.90 9.34
CA SER A 55 1.94 21.63 9.69
C SER A 55 0.69 21.43 8.85
N LEU A 56 0.41 20.17 8.48
CA LEU A 56 -0.83 19.81 7.78
C LEU A 56 -2.06 20.22 8.59
N ARG A 57 -2.05 19.99 9.91
CA ARG A 57 -3.18 20.34 10.79
C ARG A 57 -3.48 21.84 10.82
N THR A 58 -2.48 22.70 10.64
CA THR A 58 -2.65 24.16 10.61
C THR A 58 -2.89 24.72 9.21
N GLY A 59 -3.08 23.85 8.20
CA GLY A 59 -3.46 24.24 6.85
C GLY A 59 -2.32 24.29 5.83
N ALA A 60 -1.12 23.79 6.17
CA ALA A 60 -0.05 23.66 5.20
C ALA A 60 -0.46 22.70 4.06
N LYS A 61 -0.06 23.04 2.84
CA LYS A 61 -0.35 22.20 1.68
C LYS A 61 0.63 21.02 1.64
N PRO A 62 0.16 19.77 1.57
CA PRO A 62 1.06 18.63 1.48
C PRO A 62 1.74 18.56 0.11
N VAL A 63 2.95 18.01 0.07
CA VAL A 63 3.53 17.53 -1.19
C VAL A 63 2.77 16.30 -1.64
N ARG A 64 2.25 16.31 -2.87
CA ARG A 64 1.44 15.23 -3.42
C ARG A 64 2.11 14.60 -4.64
N SER A 65 2.36 13.29 -4.58
CA SER A 65 2.77 12.52 -5.77
C SER A 65 1.60 12.28 -6.72
N GLY A 66 0.38 12.18 -6.21
CA GLY A 66 -0.85 12.05 -6.99
C GLY A 66 -2.03 12.70 -6.27
N ARG A 67 -3.23 12.63 -6.85
CA ARG A 67 -4.40 13.28 -6.27
C ARG A 67 -4.69 12.84 -4.83
N TRP A 68 -4.41 11.60 -4.46
CA TRP A 68 -4.87 11.00 -3.20
C TRP A 68 -3.73 10.69 -2.22
N GLN A 69 -2.48 10.94 -2.60
CA GLN A 69 -1.29 10.56 -1.85
C GLN A 69 -0.54 11.80 -1.40
N ILE A 70 0.02 11.75 -0.20
CA ILE A 70 0.95 12.75 0.34
C ILE A 70 2.32 12.10 0.55
N MET A 71 3.39 12.88 0.46
CA MET A 71 4.74 12.41 0.74
C MET A 71 5.04 12.53 2.25
N ILE A 72 5.75 11.54 2.78
CA ILE A 72 6.16 11.44 4.20
C ILE A 72 7.58 10.88 4.26
N ASN A 73 8.34 11.19 5.30
CA ASN A 73 9.53 10.41 5.66
C ASN A 73 9.05 9.31 6.62
N GLY A 74 8.72 8.16 6.05
CA GLY A 74 7.86 7.14 6.65
C GLY A 74 8.59 5.99 7.36
N GLU A 75 9.92 6.03 7.45
CA GLU A 75 10.75 4.94 7.99
C GLU A 75 10.24 4.40 9.34
N SER A 76 9.95 5.31 10.27
CA SER A 76 9.50 5.00 11.62
C SER A 76 7.98 5.04 11.79
N TYR A 77 7.21 5.07 10.69
CA TYR A 77 5.75 5.21 10.74
C TYR A 77 5.09 4.15 11.62
N LYS A 78 5.50 2.88 11.49
CA LYS A 78 4.93 1.82 12.34
C LYS A 78 5.31 1.98 13.81
N CYS A 79 6.53 2.42 14.12
CA CYS A 79 6.97 2.64 15.50
C CYS A 79 6.16 3.74 16.17
N ILE A 80 5.93 4.86 15.47
CA ILE A 80 5.11 5.98 15.96
C ILE A 80 3.68 5.53 16.28
N VAL A 81 3.04 4.82 15.35
CA VAL A 81 1.66 4.32 15.55
C VAL A 81 1.62 3.27 16.67
N ALA A 82 2.62 2.40 16.77
CA ALA A 82 2.70 1.40 17.82
C ALA A 82 2.92 2.01 19.20
N GLU A 83 3.73 3.06 19.29
CA GLU A 83 3.95 3.82 20.52
C GLU A 83 2.66 4.49 21.00
N ALA A 84 1.96 5.20 20.12
CA ALA A 84 0.66 5.81 20.45
C ALA A 84 -0.36 4.77 20.94
N ALA A 85 -0.45 3.63 20.27
CA ALA A 85 -1.32 2.52 20.67
C ALA A 85 -0.91 1.93 22.04
N LYS A 86 0.38 1.71 22.26
CA LYS A 86 0.91 1.19 23.53
C LYS A 86 0.68 2.16 24.68
N ASN A 87 0.83 3.47 24.45
CA ASN A 87 0.60 4.50 25.46
C ASN A 87 -0.88 4.61 25.83
N ALA A 88 -1.78 4.54 24.84
CA ALA A 88 -3.23 4.56 25.07
C ALA A 88 -3.73 3.27 25.77
N LEU A 89 -3.22 2.11 25.36
CA LEU A 89 -3.63 0.82 25.91
C LEU A 89 -2.92 0.50 27.23
N GLY A 90 -1.73 1.02 27.51
CA GLY A 90 -0.94 0.63 28.67
C GLY A 90 -0.33 -0.77 28.56
N GLN A 91 0.85 -0.95 29.16
CA GLN A 91 1.71 -2.09 28.86
C GLN A 91 1.14 -3.46 29.30
N ASP A 92 0.34 -3.48 30.35
CA ASP A 92 -0.19 -4.73 30.90
C ASP A 92 -1.36 -5.31 30.09
N ARG A 93 -1.87 -4.57 29.09
CA ARG A 93 -3.02 -4.96 28.27
C ARG A 93 -2.64 -5.37 26.84
N TYR A 94 -1.36 -5.35 26.49
CA TYR A 94 -0.88 -5.88 25.21
C TYR A 94 -0.05 -7.14 25.42
N MET A 95 -0.23 -8.13 24.55
CA MET A 95 0.47 -9.41 24.62
C MET A 95 1.09 -9.70 23.25
N GLU A 96 2.41 -9.82 23.21
CA GLU A 96 3.14 -10.12 21.97
C GLU A 96 3.52 -11.60 21.88
N ARG A 97 3.95 -12.01 20.69
CA ARG A 97 4.47 -13.37 20.43
C ARG A 97 3.46 -14.49 20.70
N ILE A 98 2.17 -14.17 20.72
CA ILE A 98 1.06 -15.13 20.76
C ILE A 98 0.43 -15.19 19.38
N PHE A 99 0.40 -16.38 18.78
CA PHE A 99 -0.26 -16.60 17.50
C PHE A 99 -1.66 -17.15 17.74
N ILE A 100 -2.68 -16.43 17.27
CA ILE A 100 -4.09 -16.86 17.37
C ILE A 100 -4.40 -17.79 16.20
N VAL A 101 -5.04 -18.93 16.51
CA VAL A 101 -5.31 -20.01 15.55
C VAL A 101 -6.79 -20.19 15.27
N LYS A 102 -7.65 -20.00 16.29
CA LYS A 102 -9.08 -20.34 16.17
C LYS A 102 -9.94 -19.36 16.95
N LEU A 103 -11.08 -19.00 16.37
CA LEU A 103 -12.17 -18.30 17.04
C LEU A 103 -13.18 -19.31 17.61
N LEU A 104 -13.84 -18.94 18.71
CA LEU A 104 -14.80 -19.79 19.42
C LEU A 104 -16.18 -19.11 19.41
N LEU A 105 -17.22 -19.86 19.06
CA LEU A 105 -18.61 -19.42 19.22
C LEU A 105 -19.12 -19.72 20.63
N ASP A 106 -20.15 -18.97 21.04
CA ASP A 106 -20.89 -19.20 22.26
C ASP A 106 -21.64 -20.53 22.21
N ALA A 107 -21.61 -21.27 23.31
CA ALA A 107 -22.20 -22.61 23.39
C ALA A 107 -23.73 -22.58 23.50
N LYS A 108 -24.33 -21.45 23.88
CA LYS A 108 -25.76 -21.29 24.15
C LYS A 108 -26.45 -20.39 23.13
N GLN A 109 -25.74 -19.40 22.58
CA GLN A 109 -26.27 -18.45 21.62
C GLN A 109 -25.70 -18.73 20.22
N PRO A 110 -26.53 -19.20 19.27
CA PRO A 110 -26.09 -19.38 17.89
C PRO A 110 -25.54 -18.09 17.29
N ASN A 111 -24.50 -18.22 16.45
CA ASN A 111 -23.88 -17.09 15.72
C ASN A 111 -23.35 -15.95 16.62
N ARG A 112 -22.93 -16.27 17.84
CA ARG A 112 -22.33 -15.33 18.79
C ARG A 112 -20.88 -15.70 19.04
N ILE A 113 -19.94 -14.77 18.88
CA ILE A 113 -18.53 -15.01 19.25
C ILE A 113 -18.41 -15.17 20.79
N ALA A 114 -17.48 -15.96 21.28
CA ALA A 114 -17.23 -16.11 22.72
C ALA A 114 -15.74 -16.00 23.09
N GLY A 115 -14.83 -16.18 22.14
CA GLY A 115 -13.42 -16.20 22.44
C GLY A 115 -12.50 -16.54 21.28
N ALA A 116 -11.23 -16.72 21.61
CA ALA A 116 -10.20 -17.14 20.69
C ALA A 116 -9.17 -18.04 21.40
N VAL A 117 -8.49 -18.89 20.63
CA VAL A 117 -7.42 -19.77 21.11
C VAL A 117 -6.16 -19.51 20.30
N GLY A 118 -5.03 -19.45 21.01
CA GLY A 118 -3.71 -19.28 20.43
C GLY A 118 -2.62 -19.93 21.28
N PHE A 119 -1.38 -19.81 20.84
CA PHE A 119 -0.23 -20.32 21.58
C PHE A 119 0.94 -19.35 21.53
N SER A 120 1.81 -19.40 22.54
CA SER A 120 3.04 -18.62 22.56
C SER A 120 4.07 -19.19 21.59
N THR A 121 4.77 -18.29 20.91
CA THR A 121 5.93 -18.61 20.05
C THR A 121 7.26 -18.50 20.80
N ARG A 122 7.22 -18.41 22.14
CA ARG A 122 8.40 -18.29 23.02
C ARG A 122 8.41 -19.31 24.15
N GLU A 123 7.27 -19.89 24.49
CA GLU A 123 7.11 -20.87 25.56
C GLU A 123 5.96 -21.84 25.22
N ASN A 124 5.93 -23.01 25.86
CA ASN A 124 4.90 -24.04 25.63
C ASN A 124 3.60 -23.70 26.38
N LYS A 125 2.96 -22.58 26.01
CA LYS A 125 1.75 -22.07 26.65
C LYS A 125 0.63 -21.88 25.65
N VAL A 126 -0.51 -22.49 25.93
CA VAL A 126 -1.78 -22.30 25.19
C VAL A 126 -2.59 -21.22 25.89
N TYR A 127 -3.06 -20.24 25.12
CA TYR A 127 -3.91 -19.17 25.59
C TYR A 127 -5.35 -19.40 25.13
N VAL A 128 -6.28 -19.31 26.08
CA VAL A 128 -7.72 -19.31 25.81
C VAL A 128 -8.29 -17.97 26.26
N PHE A 129 -8.67 -17.14 25.29
CA PHE A 129 -9.26 -15.83 25.53
C PHE A 129 -10.78 -15.97 25.53
N LYS A 130 -11.43 -15.47 26.58
CA LYS A 130 -12.89 -15.28 26.62
C LYS A 130 -13.16 -13.80 26.42
N SER A 131 -13.99 -13.45 25.43
CA SER A 131 -14.20 -12.07 25.03
C SER A 131 -15.65 -11.80 24.69
N ASN A 132 -16.14 -10.63 25.09
CA ASN A 132 -17.47 -10.17 24.71
C ASN A 132 -17.52 -9.73 23.24
N ALA A 133 -16.46 -9.10 22.73
CA ALA A 133 -16.31 -8.68 21.35
C ALA A 133 -14.86 -8.91 20.90
N ILE A 134 -14.66 -9.18 19.60
CA ILE A 134 -13.34 -9.45 19.02
C ILE A 134 -13.20 -8.69 17.69
N LEU A 135 -12.09 -7.98 17.51
CA LEU A 135 -11.64 -7.44 16.23
C LEU A 135 -10.52 -8.31 15.67
N VAL A 136 -10.65 -8.78 14.42
CA VAL A 136 -9.65 -9.60 13.75
C VAL A 136 -8.97 -8.79 12.63
N ALA A 137 -7.81 -8.22 12.95
CA ALA A 137 -7.04 -7.35 12.05
C ALA A 137 -5.65 -7.93 11.73
N CYS A 138 -5.59 -9.19 11.27
CA CYS A 138 -4.37 -9.96 11.04
C CYS A 138 -3.81 -9.86 9.59
N GLY A 139 -4.14 -8.81 8.85
CA GLY A 139 -3.65 -8.58 7.48
C GLY A 139 -4.32 -9.45 6.41
N GLY A 140 -3.69 -9.50 5.23
CA GLY A 140 -4.19 -10.22 4.06
C GLY A 140 -3.63 -11.64 3.91
N ALA A 141 -3.47 -12.10 2.66
CA ALA A 141 -2.89 -13.40 2.33
C ALA A 141 -1.85 -13.28 1.20
N VAL A 142 -0.65 -13.83 1.43
CA VAL A 142 0.45 -13.93 0.46
C VAL A 142 0.97 -15.37 0.41
N ASN A 143 1.87 -15.66 -0.54
CA ASN A 143 2.42 -17.00 -0.77
C ASN A 143 1.37 -18.11 -1.03
N VAL A 144 0.11 -17.72 -1.26
CA VAL A 144 -0.97 -18.61 -1.73
C VAL A 144 -0.88 -18.91 -3.25
N TYR A 145 0.00 -18.20 -3.96
CA TYR A 145 0.43 -18.49 -5.33
C TYR A 145 1.95 -18.61 -5.35
N ARG A 146 2.49 -19.46 -6.22
CA ARG A 146 3.95 -19.60 -6.41
C ARG A 146 4.57 -18.27 -6.89
N PRO A 147 5.55 -17.69 -6.18
CA PRO A 147 6.21 -16.45 -6.60
C PRO A 147 7.16 -16.68 -7.79
N ARG A 148 7.69 -15.58 -8.35
CA ARG A 148 8.63 -15.65 -9.50
C ARG A 148 10.00 -16.22 -9.14
N SER A 149 10.43 -16.05 -7.89
CA SER A 149 11.68 -16.61 -7.35
C SER A 149 11.33 -17.66 -6.30
N THR A 150 11.81 -18.89 -6.47
CA THR A 150 11.44 -20.04 -5.62
C THR A 150 12.56 -20.55 -4.72
N GLY A 151 13.76 -19.98 -4.81
CA GLY A 151 14.84 -20.18 -3.84
C GLY A 151 14.71 -19.19 -2.68
N GLU A 152 15.81 -18.61 -2.23
CA GLU A 152 15.83 -17.60 -1.16
C GLU A 152 14.91 -16.39 -1.45
N GLY A 153 14.77 -16.02 -2.73
CA GLY A 153 13.87 -14.98 -3.19
C GLY A 153 12.37 -15.25 -2.93
N MET A 154 11.99 -16.43 -2.46
CA MET A 154 10.61 -16.72 -2.04
C MET A 154 10.16 -15.87 -0.84
N GLY A 155 11.12 -15.38 -0.05
CA GLY A 155 10.86 -14.43 1.03
C GLY A 155 10.50 -13.01 0.54
N ARG A 156 10.71 -12.72 -0.76
CA ARG A 156 10.52 -11.40 -1.36
C ARG A 156 9.19 -11.33 -2.11
N ALA A 157 8.10 -11.31 -1.36
CA ALA A 157 6.80 -10.92 -1.91
C ALA A 157 6.62 -9.40 -1.86
N TRP A 158 5.81 -8.84 -2.76
CA TRP A 158 5.49 -7.40 -2.72
C TRP A 158 4.69 -7.01 -1.46
N TYR A 159 3.80 -7.89 -1.01
CA TYR A 159 3.04 -7.71 0.21
C TYR A 159 3.68 -8.55 1.34
N PRO A 160 3.54 -8.18 2.62
CA PRO A 160 4.35 -8.75 3.70
C PRO A 160 4.28 -10.28 3.78
N VAL A 161 5.45 -10.94 3.74
CA VAL A 161 5.58 -12.40 3.59
C VAL A 161 4.91 -13.21 4.71
N TRP A 162 4.75 -12.61 5.89
CA TRP A 162 4.13 -13.23 7.06
C TRP A 162 2.59 -13.24 7.03
N ASN A 163 1.95 -12.60 6.04
CA ASN A 163 0.49 -12.57 5.94
C ASN A 163 -0.07 -13.89 5.39
N SER A 164 -0.55 -14.77 6.28
CA SER A 164 -1.00 -16.13 5.95
C SER A 164 -2.51 -16.28 5.71
N GLY A 165 -3.26 -15.18 5.61
CA GLY A 165 -4.73 -15.24 5.46
C GLY A 165 -5.48 -15.56 6.76
N SER A 166 -4.85 -15.36 7.92
CA SER A 166 -5.46 -15.64 9.23
C SER A 166 -6.78 -14.91 9.45
N THR A 167 -6.91 -13.65 9.02
CA THR A 167 -8.18 -12.90 9.13
C THR A 167 -9.32 -13.62 8.41
N TYR A 168 -9.10 -14.00 7.16
CA TYR A 168 -10.15 -14.60 6.33
C TYR A 168 -10.57 -15.97 6.87
N THR A 169 -9.60 -16.85 7.12
CA THR A 169 -9.89 -18.22 7.53
C THR A 169 -10.54 -18.28 8.90
N MET A 170 -10.04 -17.51 9.89
CA MET A 170 -10.61 -17.55 11.24
C MET A 170 -12.06 -17.07 11.27
N CYS A 171 -12.38 -15.97 10.56
CA CYS A 171 -13.73 -15.44 10.48
C CYS A 171 -14.67 -16.37 9.69
N ALA A 172 -14.23 -16.88 8.53
CA ALA A 172 -15.03 -17.80 7.72
C ALA A 172 -15.38 -19.09 8.47
N GLN A 173 -14.43 -19.65 9.25
CA GLN A 173 -14.64 -20.87 10.03
C GLN A 173 -15.70 -20.73 11.15
N VAL A 174 -15.94 -19.52 11.65
CA VAL A 174 -17.01 -19.27 12.62
C VAL A 174 -18.32 -18.80 11.96
N GLY A 175 -18.41 -18.89 10.64
CA GLY A 175 -19.63 -18.58 9.88
C GLY A 175 -19.82 -17.11 9.52
N ALA A 176 -18.78 -16.27 9.65
CA ALA A 176 -18.87 -14.90 9.17
C ALA A 176 -19.00 -14.87 7.64
N GLU A 177 -19.90 -14.03 7.12
CA GLU A 177 -20.07 -13.84 5.69
C GLU A 177 -18.81 -13.22 5.07
N MET A 178 -18.35 -13.81 3.96
CA MET A 178 -17.21 -13.32 3.19
C MET A 178 -17.73 -12.63 1.91
N THR A 179 -17.00 -11.62 1.43
CA THR A 179 -17.39 -10.87 0.23
C THR A 179 -16.18 -10.59 -0.66
N MET A 180 -16.38 -10.54 -1.98
CA MET A 180 -15.35 -10.22 -2.99
C MET A 180 -14.09 -11.09 -2.88
N MET A 181 -14.21 -12.35 -2.46
CA MET A 181 -13.05 -13.25 -2.25
C MET A 181 -12.36 -13.66 -3.56
N GLU A 182 -13.02 -13.49 -4.70
CA GLU A 182 -12.47 -13.68 -6.04
C GLU A 182 -11.52 -12.55 -6.46
N ASN A 183 -11.64 -11.37 -5.83
CA ASN A 183 -10.78 -10.24 -6.11
C ASN A 183 -9.34 -10.54 -5.64
N ARG A 184 -8.38 -10.21 -6.50
CA ARG A 184 -6.95 -10.35 -6.23
C ARG A 184 -6.19 -9.13 -6.70
N PHE A 185 -5.12 -8.80 -5.99
CA PHE A 185 -4.24 -7.71 -6.39
C PHE A 185 -2.91 -8.25 -6.92
N VAL A 186 -2.61 -7.97 -8.19
CA VAL A 186 -1.35 -8.34 -8.84
C VAL A 186 -0.59 -7.07 -9.20
N PRO A 187 0.39 -6.64 -8.40
CA PRO A 187 1.09 -5.38 -8.63
C PRO A 187 2.10 -5.49 -9.79
N ALA A 188 2.20 -4.45 -10.61
CA ALA A 188 3.31 -4.26 -11.53
C ALA A 188 4.39 -3.40 -10.83
N ARG A 189 5.60 -3.93 -10.69
CA ARG A 189 6.70 -3.38 -9.89
C ARG A 189 8.04 -3.63 -10.58
N PHE A 190 9.10 -3.04 -10.05
CA PHE A 190 10.46 -3.42 -10.45
C PHE A 190 10.69 -4.92 -10.27
N LYS A 191 11.36 -5.53 -11.25
CA LYS A 191 11.56 -6.97 -11.33
C LYS A 191 12.33 -7.48 -10.10
N ASP A 192 11.94 -8.65 -9.61
CA ASP A 192 12.52 -9.40 -8.49
C ASP A 192 12.41 -8.73 -7.11
N GLY A 193 12.87 -7.49 -6.95
CA GLY A 193 12.79 -6.76 -5.69
C GLY A 193 11.40 -6.23 -5.35
N TYR A 194 10.52 -6.08 -6.36
CA TYR A 194 9.16 -5.55 -6.23
C TYR A 194 9.06 -4.12 -5.66
N GLY A 195 10.11 -3.31 -5.86
CA GLY A 195 10.13 -1.92 -5.44
C GLY A 195 9.04 -1.06 -6.09
N PRO A 196 8.66 0.05 -5.44
CA PRO A 196 7.60 0.93 -5.91
C PRO A 196 7.91 1.57 -7.26
N VAL A 197 6.83 1.88 -7.98
CA VAL A 197 6.86 2.57 -9.28
C VAL A 197 6.06 3.87 -9.25
N GLY A 198 5.40 4.17 -8.12
CA GLY A 198 4.47 5.29 -7.99
C GLY A 198 5.17 6.63 -8.15
N ALA A 199 6.24 6.87 -7.37
CA ALA A 199 7.06 8.07 -7.50
C ALA A 199 7.65 8.19 -8.91
N TRP A 200 8.17 7.09 -9.46
CA TRP A 200 8.73 7.08 -10.81
C TRP A 200 7.76 7.51 -11.91
N PHE A 201 6.54 6.98 -11.93
CA PHE A 201 5.53 7.41 -12.90
C PHE A 201 4.99 8.82 -12.63
N LEU A 202 4.74 9.14 -11.37
CA LEU A 202 3.94 10.33 -11.02
C LEU A 202 4.79 11.56 -10.74
N LEU A 203 5.94 11.42 -10.09
CA LEU A 203 6.87 12.50 -9.77
C LEU A 203 7.87 12.69 -10.92
N PHE A 204 8.61 11.63 -11.28
CA PHE A 204 9.69 11.71 -12.29
C PHE A 204 9.20 11.55 -13.73
N LYS A 205 7.90 11.30 -13.94
CA LYS A 205 7.28 11.12 -15.27
C LYS A 205 7.97 10.04 -16.12
N ALA A 206 8.57 9.04 -15.47
CA ALA A 206 9.21 7.92 -16.14
C ALA A 206 8.19 7.16 -16.99
N LYS A 207 8.62 6.70 -18.16
CA LYS A 207 7.80 5.88 -19.06
C LYS A 207 8.22 4.43 -18.92
N ALA A 208 7.24 3.53 -19.03
CA ALA A 208 7.47 2.11 -19.18
C ALA A 208 7.26 1.71 -20.64
N THR A 209 8.29 1.12 -21.24
CA THR A 209 8.30 0.75 -22.66
C THR A 209 8.56 -0.75 -22.82
N ASN A 210 8.16 -1.30 -23.97
CA ASN A 210 8.52 -2.67 -24.35
C ASN A 210 9.94 -2.73 -24.93
N ALA A 211 10.41 -3.91 -25.35
CA ALA A 211 11.75 -4.08 -25.90
C ALA A 211 12.03 -3.32 -27.20
N LYS A 212 10.98 -2.82 -27.88
CA LYS A 212 11.08 -1.98 -29.07
C LYS A 212 11.14 -0.48 -28.74
N GLY A 213 11.09 -0.12 -27.46
CA GLY A 213 11.01 1.26 -27.00
C GLY A 213 9.61 1.88 -27.12
N GLU A 214 8.58 1.07 -27.41
CA GLU A 214 7.22 1.57 -27.60
C GLU A 214 6.48 1.70 -26.25
N ASP A 215 5.70 2.77 -26.10
CA ASP A 215 4.74 2.89 -25.01
C ASP A 215 3.56 1.94 -25.25
N TYR A 216 3.56 0.82 -24.53
CA TYR A 216 2.57 -0.23 -24.72
C TYR A 216 1.15 0.18 -24.29
N CYS A 217 0.99 1.24 -23.48
CA CYS A 217 -0.33 1.76 -23.13
C CYS A 217 -0.94 2.54 -24.29
N VAL A 218 -0.11 3.09 -25.18
CA VAL A 218 -0.53 3.73 -26.42
C VAL A 218 -0.78 2.67 -27.50
N THR A 219 0.18 1.78 -27.76
CA THR A 219 0.06 0.80 -28.86
C THR A 219 -1.06 -0.21 -28.63
N ASN A 220 -1.36 -0.56 -27.38
CA ASN A 220 -2.45 -1.48 -27.04
C ASN A 220 -3.76 -0.80 -26.64
N ARG A 221 -3.89 0.52 -26.85
CA ARG A 221 -5.06 1.28 -26.39
C ARG A 221 -6.40 0.71 -26.88
N ALA A 222 -6.43 0.15 -28.09
CA ALA A 222 -7.61 -0.48 -28.67
C ALA A 222 -8.20 -1.62 -27.80
N MET A 223 -7.37 -2.29 -26.98
CA MET A 223 -7.85 -3.33 -26.05
C MET A 223 -8.81 -2.79 -25.00
N LEU A 224 -8.76 -1.49 -24.69
CA LEU A 224 -9.59 -0.86 -23.66
C LEU A 224 -10.95 -0.41 -24.20
N LYS A 225 -11.13 -0.34 -25.53
CA LYS A 225 -12.35 0.16 -26.16
C LYS A 225 -13.64 -0.46 -25.60
N PRO A 226 -13.81 -1.80 -25.49
CA PRO A 226 -15.05 -2.36 -24.95
C PRO A 226 -15.29 -2.01 -23.47
N TYR A 227 -14.24 -1.70 -22.70
CA TYR A 227 -14.36 -1.26 -21.31
C TYR A 227 -14.72 0.22 -21.22
N GLU A 228 -14.15 1.06 -22.09
CA GLU A 228 -14.47 2.47 -22.21
C GLU A 228 -15.92 2.69 -22.68
N ASP A 229 -16.36 1.94 -23.70
CA ASP A 229 -17.73 1.98 -24.23
C ASP A 229 -18.77 1.61 -23.15
N ARG A 230 -18.36 0.84 -22.13
CA ARG A 230 -19.18 0.47 -20.96
C ARG A 230 -18.99 1.37 -19.73
N GLY A 231 -18.16 2.41 -19.83
CA GLY A 231 -17.92 3.36 -18.74
C GLY A 231 -16.97 2.88 -17.63
N TYR A 232 -16.24 1.78 -17.82
CA TYR A 232 -15.26 1.29 -16.83
C TYR A 232 -13.90 1.99 -16.89
N ALA A 233 -13.60 2.66 -18.00
CA ALA A 233 -12.42 3.50 -18.18
C ALA A 233 -12.81 4.77 -18.94
N LYS A 234 -12.12 5.88 -18.70
CA LYS A 234 -12.37 7.14 -19.43
C LYS A 234 -11.11 7.98 -19.54
N GLY A 235 -10.71 8.31 -20.77
CA GLY A 235 -9.55 9.16 -21.03
C GLY A 235 -8.29 8.59 -20.39
N HIS A 236 -7.64 9.36 -19.52
CA HIS A 236 -6.42 8.92 -18.83
C HIS A 236 -6.69 8.11 -17.54
N ILE A 237 -7.96 7.99 -17.13
CA ILE A 237 -8.36 7.24 -15.93
C ILE A 237 -8.61 5.79 -16.33
N ILE A 238 -7.56 4.97 -16.21
CA ILE A 238 -7.58 3.55 -16.53
C ILE A 238 -7.45 2.75 -15.22
N PRO A 239 -8.36 1.79 -14.93
CA PRO A 239 -8.18 0.86 -13.82
C PRO A 239 -6.82 0.16 -13.84
N THR A 240 -6.24 -0.08 -12.67
CA THR A 240 -4.92 -0.71 -12.54
C THR A 240 -4.86 -2.10 -13.17
N CYS A 241 -5.92 -2.90 -13.05
CA CYS A 241 -6.00 -4.20 -13.70
C CYS A 241 -6.03 -4.11 -15.24
N LEU A 242 -6.66 -3.08 -15.81
CA LEU A 242 -6.68 -2.85 -17.26
C LEU A 242 -5.33 -2.33 -17.79
N ARG A 243 -4.59 -1.55 -17.00
CA ARG A 243 -3.18 -1.23 -17.31
C ARG A 243 -2.33 -2.50 -17.38
N ASN A 244 -2.48 -3.39 -16.41
CA ASN A 244 -1.80 -4.68 -16.42
C ASN A 244 -2.26 -5.57 -17.58
N HIS A 245 -3.53 -5.48 -17.98
CA HIS A 245 -4.06 -6.27 -19.10
C HIS A 245 -3.34 -5.95 -20.42
N MET A 246 -3.08 -4.68 -20.70
CA MET A 246 -2.26 -4.26 -21.85
C MET A 246 -0.82 -4.78 -21.73
N MET A 247 -0.21 -4.66 -20.54
CA MET A 247 1.14 -5.18 -20.28
C MET A 247 1.24 -6.70 -20.49
N LEU A 248 0.22 -7.46 -20.07
CA LEU A 248 0.18 -8.92 -20.23
C LEU A 248 0.14 -9.36 -21.70
N ARG A 249 -0.31 -8.51 -22.62
CA ARG A 249 -0.23 -8.79 -24.05
C ARG A 249 1.21 -8.73 -24.55
N GLU A 250 1.95 -7.69 -24.18
CA GLU A 250 3.37 -7.57 -24.53
C GLU A 250 4.18 -8.76 -24.05
N MET A 251 3.94 -9.20 -22.81
CA MET A 251 4.65 -10.34 -22.24
C MET A 251 4.36 -11.66 -22.97
N ARG A 252 3.09 -11.96 -23.25
CA ARG A 252 2.70 -13.24 -23.89
C ARG A 252 3.07 -13.30 -25.37
N GLU A 253 3.16 -12.15 -26.04
CA GLU A 253 3.55 -12.04 -27.45
C GLU A 253 5.07 -11.85 -27.61
N GLY A 254 5.86 -12.02 -26.54
CA GLY A 254 7.32 -12.03 -26.60
C GLY A 254 7.98 -10.66 -26.83
N ARG A 255 7.26 -9.56 -26.58
CA ARG A 255 7.78 -8.19 -26.74
C ARG A 255 8.38 -7.59 -25.46
N GLY A 256 8.49 -8.39 -24.40
CA GLY A 256 9.24 -8.01 -23.21
C GLY A 256 10.76 -7.96 -23.45
N PRO A 257 11.55 -7.46 -22.49
CA PRO A 257 11.14 -6.98 -21.17
C PRO A 257 10.33 -5.69 -21.23
N ILE A 258 9.51 -5.46 -20.19
CA ILE A 258 8.94 -4.14 -19.93
C ILE A 258 9.93 -3.40 -19.06
N TYR A 259 10.45 -2.28 -19.55
CA TYR A 259 11.52 -1.54 -18.93
C TYR A 259 11.05 -0.13 -18.57
N MET A 260 11.45 0.35 -17.40
CA MET A 260 11.24 1.73 -16.99
C MET A 260 12.55 2.48 -17.17
N ASP A 261 12.58 3.44 -18.09
CA ASP A 261 13.76 4.26 -18.33
C ASP A 261 13.89 5.36 -17.26
N THR A 262 14.40 4.96 -16.10
CA THR A 262 14.61 5.87 -14.96
C THR A 262 15.74 6.86 -15.24
N ALA A 263 16.77 6.45 -15.99
CA ALA A 263 17.89 7.30 -16.35
C ALA A 263 17.45 8.46 -17.25
N GLY A 264 16.71 8.17 -18.31
CA GLY A 264 16.14 9.20 -19.19
C GLY A 264 15.18 10.13 -18.44
N ALA A 265 14.36 9.58 -17.53
CA ALA A 265 13.43 10.37 -16.72
C ALA A 265 14.15 11.34 -15.77
N LEU A 266 15.21 10.89 -15.08
CA LEU A 266 16.02 11.72 -14.20
C LEU A 266 16.75 12.80 -15.00
N GLN A 267 17.42 12.45 -16.10
CA GLN A 267 18.13 13.42 -16.94
C GLN A 267 17.21 14.52 -17.48
N ALA A 268 16.00 14.15 -17.94
CA ALA A 268 15.02 15.11 -18.40
C ALA A 268 14.52 16.05 -17.28
N THR A 269 14.39 15.52 -16.06
CA THR A 269 13.98 16.33 -14.90
C THR A 269 15.12 17.22 -14.40
N PHE A 270 16.36 16.72 -14.40
CA PHE A 270 17.56 17.41 -13.92
C PHE A 270 17.97 18.59 -14.80
N ALA A 271 17.62 18.57 -16.09
CA ALA A 271 17.96 19.64 -17.03
C ALA A 271 17.49 21.05 -16.59
N ASN A 272 16.48 21.13 -15.71
CA ASN A 272 15.92 22.38 -15.21
C ASN A 272 16.26 22.67 -13.72
N LEU A 273 17.16 21.89 -13.12
CA LEU A 273 17.47 21.95 -11.69
C LEU A 273 18.95 22.29 -11.46
N ASN A 274 19.24 23.02 -10.38
CA ASN A 274 20.61 23.26 -9.93
C ASN A 274 21.18 22.01 -9.21
N ALA A 275 22.48 22.00 -8.91
CA ALA A 275 23.15 20.83 -8.31
C ALA A 275 22.56 20.39 -6.96
N GLU A 276 22.11 21.34 -6.12
CA GLU A 276 21.50 21.05 -4.83
C GLU A 276 20.11 20.39 -5.01
N GLN A 277 19.30 20.94 -5.91
CA GLN A 277 17.99 20.42 -6.27
C GLN A 277 18.07 19.03 -6.92
N GLN A 278 19.07 18.79 -7.78
CA GLN A 278 19.30 17.46 -8.36
C GLN A 278 19.61 16.43 -7.27
N LYS A 279 20.48 16.77 -6.33
CA LYS A 279 20.84 15.88 -5.21
C LYS A 279 19.65 15.62 -4.28
N HIS A 280 18.82 16.63 -4.02
CA HIS A 280 17.60 16.48 -3.23
C HIS A 280 16.58 15.56 -3.93
N LEU A 281 16.36 15.76 -5.23
CA LEU A 281 15.45 14.95 -6.03
C LEU A 281 15.93 13.50 -6.17
N GLU A 282 17.24 13.27 -6.25
CA GLU A 282 17.82 11.92 -6.20
C GLU A 282 17.55 11.26 -4.84
N ALA A 283 17.73 11.99 -3.74
CA ALA A 283 17.43 11.48 -2.40
C ALA A 283 15.94 11.12 -2.26
N GLU A 284 15.02 11.94 -2.78
CA GLU A 284 13.58 11.64 -2.86
C GLU A 284 13.31 10.31 -3.57
N ALA A 285 14.01 10.06 -4.69
CA ALA A 285 13.85 8.84 -5.47
C ALA A 285 14.33 7.59 -4.72
N TRP A 286 15.43 7.71 -3.98
CA TRP A 286 15.96 6.63 -3.15
C TRP A 286 15.11 6.38 -1.90
N GLU A 287 14.59 7.42 -1.28
CA GLU A 287 13.74 7.32 -0.09
C GLU A 287 12.45 6.54 -0.38
N ASP A 288 11.87 6.67 -1.59
CA ASP A 288 10.73 5.84 -2.03
C ASP A 288 11.03 4.33 -1.92
N PHE A 289 12.29 3.90 -2.10
CA PHE A 289 12.67 2.50 -1.85
C PHE A 289 13.02 2.24 -0.40
N LEU A 290 13.86 3.10 0.19
CA LEU A 290 14.42 2.88 1.52
C LEU A 290 13.35 2.89 2.60
N ASP A 291 12.29 3.67 2.48
CA ASP A 291 11.27 3.77 3.53
C ASP A 291 10.28 2.60 3.55
N MET A 292 9.96 2.03 2.39
CA MET A 292 8.83 1.10 2.26
C MET A 292 9.18 -0.28 1.68
N CYS A 293 10.39 -0.49 1.18
CA CYS A 293 10.81 -1.73 0.53
C CYS A 293 12.17 -2.23 1.00
N LYS A 294 12.33 -2.43 2.32
CA LYS A 294 13.51 -3.07 2.94
C LYS A 294 13.41 -4.61 2.94
#